data_AF-A0AA85BDV4-F1
#
_entry.id   AF-A0AA85BDV4-F1
#
_cell.length_a   1.000
_cell.length_b   1.000
_cell.length_c   1.000
_cell.angle_alpha   90.00
_cell.angle_beta   90.00
_cell.angle_gamma   90.00
#
_symmetry.space_group_name_H-M   'P 1'
#
loop_
_entity.id
_entity.type
_entity.pdbx_description
1 polymer ?
#
loop_
_entity_poly.entity_id
_entity_poly.type
_entity_poly.pdbx_seq_one_letter_code
_entity_poly.pdbx_strand_id
1 'polypeptide(L)'
;MKFFPEKLIINQIILNLLISILLVFSVHAENSFFSIYIYLLGYQVHRKTVREFMTLDYPKDIPEVYCVYSSGLLTIKRLVYKPPSLFRLEFPNQSPKLEYEDGDGTVNMQSLQYCNKWPNASVIHLAISNHVPILADKRFLQFVQNHVTTSN
;
A
#
# COMPACT_ATOMS: atom_id res chain seq x y z
N MET A 1 -6.94 15.58 13.85
CA MET A 1 -7.52 14.24 13.57
C MET A 1 -7.44 13.44 14.87
N LYS A 2 -8.55 13.30 15.59
CA LYS A 2 -8.61 12.57 16.88
C LYS A 2 -8.85 11.09 16.59
N PHE A 3 -7.90 10.24 16.98
CA PHE A 3 -8.08 8.80 17.00
C PHE A 3 -9.07 8.45 18.12
N PHE A 4 -10.21 7.86 17.77
CA PHE A 4 -11.14 7.29 18.75
C PHE A 4 -10.78 5.80 18.98
N PRO A 5 -10.75 5.33 20.24
CA PRO A 5 -10.17 4.03 20.60
C PRO A 5 -11.01 2.79 20.24
N GLU A 6 -12.21 2.94 19.65
CA GLU A 6 -13.14 1.81 19.44
C GLU A 6 -13.29 1.34 17.98
N LYS A 7 -12.69 2.04 17.00
CA LYS A 7 -12.80 1.68 15.57
C LYS A 7 -11.47 1.92 14.85
N LEU A 8 -10.81 0.84 14.44
CA LEU A 8 -9.57 0.90 13.67
C LEU A 8 -9.88 0.91 12.16
N ILE A 9 -9.83 2.09 11.53
CA ILE A 9 -9.87 2.22 10.07
C ILE A 9 -8.44 1.99 9.57
N ILE A 10 -8.15 0.78 9.12
CA ILE A 10 -6.79 0.39 8.71
C ILE A 10 -6.56 0.82 7.26
N ASN A 11 -5.62 1.75 7.06
CA ASN A 11 -5.03 2.07 5.77
C ASN A 11 -3.54 1.70 5.79
N GLN A 12 -3.21 0.45 6.17
CA GLN A 12 -1.84 -0.01 6.45
C GLN A 12 -0.97 -0.24 5.20
N ILE A 13 -1.41 0.14 4.01
CA ILE A 13 -0.82 -0.38 2.77
C ILE A 13 0.20 0.57 2.12
N ILE A 14 0.28 1.84 2.58
CA ILE A 14 1.32 2.78 2.12
C ILE A 14 2.74 2.20 2.37
N LEU A 15 2.91 1.36 3.39
CA LEU A 15 4.19 0.73 3.71
C LEU A 15 4.61 -0.32 2.66
N ASN A 16 3.67 -1.09 2.10
CA ASN A 16 3.98 -2.13 1.10
C ASN A 16 4.48 -1.54 -0.21
N LEU A 17 3.96 -0.38 -0.63
CA LEU A 17 4.37 0.25 -1.89
C LEU A 17 5.78 0.81 -1.84
N LEU A 18 6.16 1.47 -0.73
CA LEU A 18 7.53 1.94 -0.49
C LEU A 18 8.53 0.77 -0.43
N ILE A 19 8.13 -0.35 0.18
CA ILE A 19 8.95 -1.54 0.37
C ILE A 19 9.15 -2.33 -0.94
N SER A 20 8.12 -2.51 -1.77
CA SER A 20 8.24 -3.24 -3.03
C SER A 20 9.12 -2.50 -4.05
N ILE A 21 9.10 -1.17 -4.05
CA ILE A 21 10.01 -0.37 -4.87
C ILE A 21 11.46 -0.61 -4.45
N LEU A 22 11.74 -0.67 -3.14
CA LEU A 22 13.08 -0.95 -2.59
C LEU A 22 13.62 -2.35 -2.93
N LEU A 23 12.77 -3.38 -3.01
CA LEU A 23 13.20 -4.76 -3.31
C LEU A 23 13.52 -5.00 -4.80
N VAL A 24 12.94 -4.23 -5.73
CA VAL A 24 13.30 -4.34 -7.17
C VAL A 24 14.71 -3.80 -7.46
N PHE A 25 15.26 -2.93 -6.59
CA PHE A 25 16.67 -2.49 -6.68
C PHE A 25 17.69 -3.62 -6.44
N SER A 26 17.24 -4.81 -6.01
CA SER A 26 18.07 -5.93 -5.54
C SER A 26 19.03 -6.57 -6.56
N VAL A 27 19.12 -6.14 -7.83
CA VAL A 27 19.88 -6.93 -8.83
C VAL A 27 21.07 -6.22 -9.50
N HIS A 28 21.24 -4.89 -9.49
CA HIS A 28 22.24 -4.29 -10.42
C HIS A 28 22.93 -2.94 -10.09
N ALA A 29 23.07 -2.52 -8.83
CA ALA A 29 23.79 -1.27 -8.53
C ALA A 29 25.20 -1.52 -7.98
N GLU A 30 26.22 -1.49 -8.84
CA GLU A 30 27.61 -1.35 -8.44
C GLU A 30 28.01 0.12 -8.27
N ASN A 31 28.80 0.39 -7.22
CA ASN A 31 29.63 1.58 -7.01
C ASN A 31 28.96 2.87 -6.50
N SER A 32 28.62 2.88 -5.20
CA SER A 32 29.05 3.96 -4.29
C SER A 32 28.82 3.56 -2.82
N PHE A 33 29.80 3.80 -1.96
CA PHE A 33 29.73 3.51 -0.51
C PHE A 33 28.48 4.13 0.16
N PHE A 34 28.04 5.31 -0.31
CA PHE A 34 26.85 6.00 0.16
C PHE A 34 25.53 5.30 -0.27
N SER A 35 25.47 4.79 -1.51
CA SER A 35 24.33 3.98 -1.98
C SER A 35 24.24 2.66 -1.20
N ILE A 36 25.38 2.04 -0.91
CA ILE A 36 25.42 0.82 -0.09
C ILE A 36 24.97 1.11 1.35
N TYR A 37 25.41 2.21 1.96
CA TYR A 37 25.00 2.56 3.33
C TYR A 37 23.50 2.87 3.44
N ILE A 38 22.96 3.70 2.56
CA ILE A 38 21.51 3.99 2.52
C ILE A 38 20.72 2.70 2.27
N TYR A 39 21.21 1.83 1.37
CA TYR A 39 20.59 0.53 1.11
C TYR A 39 20.62 -0.39 2.33
N LEU A 40 21.76 -0.52 3.00
CA LEU A 40 21.91 -1.34 4.20
C LEU A 40 21.04 -0.84 5.34
N LEU A 41 20.95 0.48 5.53
CA LEU A 41 20.05 1.08 6.51
C LEU A 41 18.59 0.81 6.15
N GLY A 42 18.20 1.06 4.89
CA GLY A 42 16.85 0.78 4.40
C GLY A 42 16.46 -0.70 4.56
N TYR A 43 17.39 -1.62 4.27
CA TYR A 43 17.21 -3.06 4.45
C TYR A 43 17.07 -3.43 5.93
N GLN A 44 17.88 -2.85 6.82
CA GLN A 44 17.78 -3.09 8.26
C GLN A 44 16.44 -2.60 8.82
N VAL A 45 16.02 -1.39 8.44
CA VAL A 45 14.71 -0.84 8.79
C VAL A 45 13.60 -1.76 8.28
N HIS A 46 13.64 -2.13 6.99
CA HIS A 46 12.65 -3.04 6.40
C HIS A 46 12.57 -4.38 7.15
N ARG A 47 13.70 -5.05 7.40
CA ARG A 47 13.72 -6.31 8.14
C ARG A 47 13.13 -6.18 9.54
N LYS A 48 13.46 -5.09 10.23
CA LYS A 48 12.91 -4.82 11.56
C LYS A 48 11.40 -4.61 11.48
N THR A 49 10.96 -3.77 10.55
CA THR A 49 9.54 -3.45 10.35
C THR A 49 8.69 -4.65 9.96
N VAL A 50 9.16 -5.49 9.03
CA VAL A 50 8.47 -6.73 8.65
C VAL A 50 8.29 -7.66 9.85
N ARG A 51 9.35 -7.81 10.66
CA ARG A 51 9.32 -8.70 11.82
C ARG A 51 8.43 -8.18 12.93
N GLU A 52 8.44 -6.88 13.19
CA GLU A 52 7.77 -6.29 14.36
C GLU A 52 6.34 -5.80 14.08
N PHE A 53 6.03 -5.37 12.85
CA PHE A 53 4.79 -4.63 12.57
C PHE A 53 3.97 -5.17 11.39
N MET A 54 4.44 -6.18 10.66
CA MET A 54 3.72 -6.75 9.51
C MET A 54 3.12 -8.12 9.81
N THR A 55 2.58 -8.32 11.01
CA THR A 55 1.71 -9.47 11.27
C THR A 55 0.41 -9.25 10.50
N LEU A 56 0.14 -10.12 9.54
CA LEU A 56 -1.08 -10.07 8.72
C LEU A 56 -2.31 -10.66 9.45
N ASP A 57 -2.15 -10.94 10.73
CA ASP A 57 -3.18 -11.43 11.62
C ASP A 57 -4.29 -10.38 11.80
N TYR A 58 -5.52 -10.86 11.97
CA TYR A 58 -6.64 -9.98 12.29
C TYR A 58 -6.53 -9.47 13.74
N PRO A 59 -7.02 -8.24 14.02
CA PRO A 59 -7.02 -7.72 15.38
C PRO A 59 -8.05 -8.47 16.23
N LYS A 60 -7.57 -9.32 17.15
CA LYS A 60 -8.43 -10.21 17.98
C LYS A 60 -9.32 -9.47 18.97
N ASP A 61 -8.87 -8.32 19.47
CA ASP A 61 -9.57 -7.53 20.48
C ASP A 61 -10.53 -6.49 19.86
N ILE A 62 -10.68 -6.49 18.54
CA ILE A 62 -11.59 -5.59 17.83
C ILE A 62 -12.82 -6.39 17.40
N PRO A 63 -14.02 -6.06 17.91
CA PRO A 63 -15.23 -6.85 17.62
C PRO A 63 -15.66 -6.74 16.16
N GLU A 64 -15.41 -5.61 15.52
CA GLU A 64 -15.85 -5.32 14.16
C GLU A 64 -14.79 -4.51 13.40
N VAL A 65 -14.44 -5.00 12.21
CA VAL A 65 -13.50 -4.33 11.31
C VAL A 65 -14.21 -3.99 10.00
N TYR A 66 -14.12 -2.73 9.57
CA TYR A 66 -14.57 -2.34 8.24
C TYR A 66 -13.37 -2.20 7.32
N CYS A 67 -13.29 -3.07 6.31
CA CYS A 67 -12.28 -2.95 5.27
C CYS A 67 -12.79 -2.07 4.14
N VAL A 68 -12.27 -0.84 4.09
CA VAL A 68 -12.68 0.17 3.11
C VAL A 68 -11.60 0.30 2.05
N TYR A 69 -11.94 0.02 0.80
CA TYR A 69 -11.04 0.21 -0.34
C TYR A 69 -11.80 0.48 -1.63
N SER A 70 -11.11 1.04 -2.61
CA SER A 70 -11.63 1.28 -3.95
C SER A 70 -10.96 0.41 -4.99
N SER A 71 -11.58 0.31 -6.17
CA SER A 71 -10.96 -0.32 -7.34
C SER A 71 -11.46 0.27 -8.65
N GLY A 72 -10.98 -0.26 -9.78
CA GLY A 72 -11.33 0.19 -11.13
C GLY A 72 -10.37 1.25 -11.65
N LEU A 73 -9.19 1.42 -11.02
CA LEU A 73 -8.16 2.37 -11.42
C LEU A 73 -6.87 1.64 -11.79
N LEU A 74 -6.17 2.18 -12.78
CA LEU A 74 -4.87 1.66 -13.20
C LEU A 74 -3.84 1.89 -12.09
N THR A 75 -3.42 0.81 -11.44
CA THR A 75 -2.36 0.82 -10.42
C THR A 75 -1.10 0.16 -10.98
N ILE A 76 0.07 0.75 -10.71
CA ILE A 76 1.35 0.18 -11.13
C ILE A 76 1.56 -1.18 -10.46
N LYS A 77 1.71 -2.22 -11.27
CA LYS A 77 2.05 -3.59 -10.85
C LYS A 77 3.56 -3.82 -10.82
N ARG A 78 4.25 -3.33 -11.86
CA ARG A 78 5.66 -3.61 -12.08
C ARG A 78 6.34 -2.47 -12.84
N LEU A 79 7.59 -2.21 -12.44
CA LEU A 79 8.53 -1.37 -13.16
C LEU A 79 9.45 -2.28 -13.99
N VAL A 80 9.48 -2.12 -15.31
CA VAL A 80 10.33 -2.91 -16.21
C VAL A 80 11.46 -2.04 -16.75
N TYR A 81 12.68 -2.29 -16.26
CA TYR A 81 13.91 -1.72 -16.79
C TYR A 81 14.45 -2.58 -17.93
N LYS A 82 15.06 -1.96 -18.95
CA LYS A 82 15.62 -2.68 -20.09
C LYS A 82 17.15 -2.50 -20.09
N PRO A 83 17.91 -3.38 -20.77
CA PRO A 83 19.35 -3.18 -20.91
C PRO A 83 19.68 -1.80 -21.48
N PRO A 84 20.79 -1.18 -21.04
CA PRO A 84 21.23 0.12 -21.55
C PRO A 84 21.49 0.06 -23.06
N SER A 85 21.34 1.20 -23.73
CA SER A 85 21.60 1.34 -25.16
C SER A 85 22.03 2.78 -25.48
N LEU A 86 22.40 3.07 -26.72
CA LEU A 86 22.77 4.43 -27.16
C LEU A 86 21.72 5.51 -26.82
N PHE A 87 20.44 5.13 -26.70
CA PHE A 87 19.33 6.04 -26.39
C PHE A 87 18.66 5.77 -25.04
N ARG A 88 19.25 4.91 -24.20
CA ARG A 88 18.66 4.49 -22.93
C ARG A 88 19.75 4.41 -21.86
N LEU A 89 19.62 5.25 -20.85
CA LEU A 89 20.48 5.22 -19.67
C LEU A 89 20.42 3.85 -18.97
N GLU A 90 21.47 3.52 -18.25
CA GLU A 90 21.50 2.36 -17.37
C GLU A 90 20.60 2.57 -16.14
N PHE A 91 20.21 1.46 -15.52
CA PHE A 91 19.60 1.49 -14.19
C PHE A 91 20.62 2.06 -13.18
N PRO A 92 20.23 2.96 -12.26
CA PRO A 92 18.86 3.38 -11.92
C PRO A 92 18.36 4.62 -12.66
N ASN A 93 19.17 5.23 -13.53
CA ASN A 93 18.87 6.51 -14.18
C ASN A 93 17.90 6.38 -15.37
N GLN A 94 17.51 5.17 -15.72
CA GLN A 94 16.52 4.89 -16.76
C GLN A 94 15.08 5.14 -16.28
N SER A 95 14.23 5.75 -17.10
CA SER A 95 12.77 5.65 -16.93
C SER A 95 12.29 4.21 -17.22
N PRO A 96 11.62 3.53 -16.27
CA PRO A 96 11.08 2.19 -16.52
C PRO A 96 9.83 2.22 -17.40
N LYS A 97 9.53 1.11 -18.07
CA LYS A 97 8.18 0.85 -18.60
C LYS A 97 7.28 0.45 -17.44
N LEU A 98 6.10 1.03 -17.36
CA LEU A 98 5.10 0.71 -16.34
C LEU A 98 4.16 -0.38 -16.84
N GLU A 99 3.96 -1.42 -16.05
CA GLU A 99 2.87 -2.39 -16.21
C GLU A 99 1.83 -2.15 -15.13
N TYR A 100 0.56 -2.21 -15.52
CA TYR A 100 -0.56 -1.85 -14.65
C TYR A 100 -1.46 -3.06 -14.38
N GLU A 101 -2.18 -3.00 -13.27
CA GLU A 101 -3.31 -3.86 -12.93
C GLU A 101 -4.39 -3.07 -12.21
N ASP A 102 -5.45 -3.75 -11.77
CA ASP A 102 -6.54 -3.12 -11.02
C ASP A 102 -6.14 -2.77 -9.56
N GLY A 103 -6.67 -1.65 -9.08
CA GLY A 103 -6.48 -1.14 -7.73
C GLY A 103 -7.07 0.26 -7.57
N ASP A 104 -6.56 1.03 -6.62
CA ASP A 104 -7.05 2.38 -6.29
C ASP A 104 -6.22 3.51 -6.91
N GLY A 105 -5.37 3.21 -7.89
CA GLY A 105 -4.41 4.13 -8.51
C GLY A 105 -3.06 4.20 -7.78
N THR A 106 -2.90 3.51 -6.64
CA THR A 106 -1.64 3.46 -5.87
C THR A 106 -1.35 2.07 -5.32
N VAL A 107 -2.36 1.41 -4.76
CA VAL A 107 -2.30 0.10 -4.12
C VAL A 107 -3.05 -0.93 -4.97
N ASN A 108 -2.43 -2.09 -5.18
CA ASN A 108 -2.95 -3.16 -6.00
C ASN A 108 -4.06 -3.94 -5.27
N MET A 109 -4.99 -4.50 -6.04
CA MET A 109 -6.15 -5.24 -5.52
C MET A 109 -5.79 -6.31 -4.49
N GLN A 110 -4.72 -7.08 -4.75
CA GLN A 110 -4.29 -8.16 -3.86
C GLN A 110 -4.02 -7.66 -2.43
N SER A 111 -3.45 -6.45 -2.28
CA SER A 111 -3.19 -5.89 -0.96
C SER A 111 -4.44 -5.26 -0.35
N LEU A 112 -5.26 -4.58 -1.15
CA LEU A 112 -6.52 -3.97 -0.69
C LEU A 112 -7.48 -5.02 -0.11
N GLN A 113 -7.57 -6.18 -0.74
CA GLN A 113 -8.49 -7.26 -0.37
C GLN A 113 -7.98 -8.16 0.76
N TYR A 114 -6.79 -7.94 1.30
CA TYR A 114 -6.19 -8.88 2.25
C TYR A 114 -7.04 -9.06 3.52
N CYS A 115 -7.57 -7.95 4.03
CA CYS A 115 -8.49 -7.89 5.17
C CYS A 115 -9.74 -8.77 5.01
N ASN A 116 -10.15 -9.13 3.79
CA ASN A 116 -11.32 -9.99 3.54
C ASN A 116 -11.13 -11.40 4.14
N LYS A 117 -9.89 -11.77 4.49
CA LYS A 117 -9.56 -13.03 5.15
C LYS A 117 -9.83 -13.00 6.65
N TRP A 118 -10.05 -11.82 7.23
CA TRP A 118 -10.27 -11.67 8.65
C TRP A 118 -11.73 -12.03 8.99
N PRO A 119 -11.97 -12.82 10.05
CA PRO A 119 -13.31 -13.36 10.35
C PRO A 119 -14.32 -12.28 10.76
N ASN A 120 -13.85 -11.13 11.26
CA ASN A 120 -14.64 -10.00 11.72
C ASN A 120 -14.64 -8.82 10.74
N ALA A 121 -14.25 -9.04 9.48
CA ALA A 121 -14.16 -7.97 8.48
C ALA A 121 -15.41 -7.87 7.59
N SER A 122 -16.00 -6.68 7.57
CA SER A 122 -17.03 -6.26 6.62
C SER A 122 -16.43 -5.38 5.53
N VAL A 123 -16.74 -5.66 4.26
CA VAL A 123 -16.14 -4.96 3.11
C VAL A 123 -16.98 -3.78 2.67
N ILE A 124 -16.35 -2.60 2.56
CA ILE A 124 -16.94 -1.39 1.98
C ILE A 124 -16.14 -1.05 0.71
N HIS A 125 -16.67 -1.49 -0.42
CA HIS A 125 -16.03 -1.29 -1.71
C HIS A 125 -16.53 -0.02 -2.41
N LEU A 126 -15.60 0.86 -2.79
CA LEU A 126 -15.89 2.14 -3.43
C LEU A 126 -15.33 2.17 -4.86
N ALA A 127 -16.14 1.75 -5.84
CA ALA A 127 -15.71 1.76 -7.24
C ALA A 127 -15.26 3.15 -7.70
N ILE A 128 -14.12 3.23 -8.39
CA ILE A 128 -13.56 4.42 -9.06
C ILE A 128 -13.35 5.58 -8.07
N SER A 129 -12.62 5.31 -6.98
CA SER A 129 -12.09 6.36 -6.09
C SER A 129 -10.58 6.23 -5.99
N ASN A 130 -9.85 7.32 -6.21
CA ASN A 130 -8.39 7.31 -6.07
C ASN A 130 -7.97 7.13 -4.60
N HIS A 131 -6.78 6.58 -4.40
CA HIS A 131 -6.21 6.24 -3.09
C HIS A 131 -6.32 7.34 -2.02
N VAL A 132 -5.92 8.58 -2.35
CA VAL A 132 -6.02 9.72 -1.41
C VAL A 132 -7.42 10.34 -1.38
N PRO A 133 -8.06 10.64 -2.54
CA PRO A 133 -9.41 11.20 -2.57
C PRO A 133 -10.52 10.33 -1.95
N ILE A 134 -10.28 9.05 -1.67
CA ILE A 134 -11.25 8.18 -0.98
C ILE A 134 -11.75 8.76 0.35
N LEU A 135 -10.90 9.53 1.05
CA LEU A 135 -11.26 10.19 2.31
C LEU A 135 -12.30 11.31 2.14
N ALA A 136 -12.45 11.84 0.91
CA ALA A 136 -13.44 12.83 0.55
C ALA A 136 -14.59 12.24 -0.30
N ASP A 137 -14.58 10.92 -0.55
CA ASP A 137 -15.65 10.27 -1.29
C ASP A 137 -16.96 10.35 -0.51
N LYS A 138 -18.02 10.86 -1.16
CA LYS A 138 -19.33 11.05 -0.50
C LYS A 138 -19.89 9.74 0.05
N ARG A 139 -19.64 8.61 -0.62
CA ARG A 139 -20.08 7.27 -0.18
C ARG A 139 -19.32 6.85 1.08
N PHE A 140 -18.01 7.14 1.15
CA PHE A 140 -17.22 6.92 2.35
C PHE A 140 -17.70 7.80 3.51
N LEU A 141 -17.90 9.10 3.26
CA LEU A 141 -18.38 10.04 4.28
C LEU A 141 -19.77 9.65 4.80
N GLN A 142 -20.67 9.22 3.91
CA GLN A 142 -21.99 8.73 4.29
C GLN A 142 -21.90 7.45 5.12
N PHE A 143 -21.02 6.51 4.73
CA PHE A 143 -20.76 5.31 5.52
C PHE A 143 -20.27 5.65 6.94
N VAL A 144 -19.29 6.55 7.05
CA VAL A 144 -18.76 6.99 8.36
C VAL A 144 -19.84 7.67 9.20
N GLN A 145 -20.62 8.59 8.62
CA GLN A 145 -21.72 9.25 9.32
C GLN A 145 -22.69 8.21 9.90
N ASN A 146 -23.16 7.28 9.07
CA ASN A 146 -24.15 6.28 9.47
C ASN A 146 -23.67 5.33 10.57
N HIS A 147 -22.36 5.09 10.73
CA HIS A 147 -21.81 4.14 11.70
C HIS A 147 -21.16 4.81 12.92
N VAL A 148 -20.93 6.12 12.88
CA VAL A 148 -20.38 6.87 14.03
C VAL A 148 -21.50 7.54 14.82
N THR A 149 -22.56 8.03 14.18
CA THR A 149 -23.65 8.75 14.86
C THR A 149 -24.74 7.85 15.44
N THR A 150 -24.71 6.55 15.16
CA THR A 150 -25.70 5.54 15.63
C THR A 150 -25.27 4.79 16.89
N SER A 151 -24.08 5.05 17.42
CA SER A 151 -23.63 4.55 18.73
C SER A 151 -24.27 5.39 19.85
N ASN A 152 -25.52 5.07 20.19
CA ASN A 152 -26.21 5.48 21.42
C ASN A 152 -26.40 4.27 22.32
#